data_AF-A0A8E2AXB0-F1
#
_entry.id   AF-A0A8E2AXB0-F1
#
_cell.length_a   1.000
_cell.length_b   1.000
_cell.length_c   1.000
_cell.angle_alpha   90.00
_cell.angle_beta   90.00
_cell.angle_gamma   90.00
#
_symmetry.space_group_name_H-M   'P 1'
#
loop_
_entity.id
_entity.type
_entity.pdbx_description
1 polymer ?
#
loop_
_entity_poly.entity_id
_entity_poly.type
_entity_poly.pdbx_seq_one_letter_code
_entity_poly.pdbx_strand_id
1 'polypeptide(L)'
;MIPRALWRRSLPRYLAALSSFSAADMVDNNSDGAVPNSNLRRHRKFWLDDGSLIVRAQDDLYKVHRTLLTRHSSRLASLVDGTPHDTSDTAVCPTVHIPEGVGLESTNFEALLEHLYHDTPISDGSFRHVAGVLRASSKKQLDLPSVHNQARQKLESLFPSVPVPYFHSDDADKALTLAVEYEIPSIQKALYYSLATNSNLEHDDPDGPSSRPTSPAPVRPDLSPELAARCRTLLDQLVAHFTPVLFTVATAHHMACTNVFAEAWMPLVIQPALEGSGLCRPLETLQTIMDLDWAAHGLCADCVRDKREEWKGEQQAVWDAMDDWLGLRRSGGDNGTT
;
A
#
# COMPACT_ATOMS: atom_id res chain seq x y z
N MET A 1 -31.40 10.50 -36.48
CA MET A 1 -32.64 9.78 -36.08
C MET A 1 -32.39 8.29 -36.26
N ILE A 2 -31.84 7.63 -35.23
CA ILE A 2 -31.54 6.18 -35.12
C ILE A 2 -31.69 5.86 -33.61
N PRO A 3 -32.29 4.73 -33.21
CA PRO A 3 -33.15 4.68 -32.03
C PRO A 3 -32.43 4.30 -30.72
N ARG A 4 -32.95 4.89 -29.64
CA ARG A 4 -32.79 4.46 -28.24
C ARG A 4 -33.71 3.26 -27.96
N ALA A 5 -33.14 2.14 -27.52
CA ALA A 5 -33.72 1.14 -26.61
C ALA A 5 -32.61 0.06 -26.44
N LEU A 6 -32.23 -0.40 -25.25
CA LEU A 6 -33.04 -1.22 -24.35
C LEU A 6 -32.30 -1.31 -23.00
N TRP A 7 -32.84 -0.73 -21.94
CA TRP A 7 -32.56 -1.16 -20.57
C TRP A 7 -33.85 -1.11 -19.76
N ARG A 8 -34.56 -2.23 -19.72
CA ARG A 8 -35.56 -2.57 -18.70
C ARG A 8 -35.69 -4.08 -18.66
N ARG A 9 -35.48 -4.64 -17.46
CA ARG A 9 -35.95 -5.92 -16.89
C ARG A 9 -34.87 -6.37 -15.89
N SER A 10 -35.12 -6.89 -14.70
CA SER A 10 -36.32 -7.09 -13.88
C SER A 10 -35.80 -7.47 -12.49
N LEU A 11 -36.42 -6.97 -11.43
CA LEU A 11 -36.30 -7.52 -10.08
C LEU A 11 -36.80 -8.99 -10.04
N PRO A 12 -36.19 -9.83 -9.19
CA PRO A 12 -36.94 -10.88 -8.51
C PRO A 12 -36.99 -10.65 -6.99
N ARG A 13 -38.20 -10.83 -6.46
CA ARG A 13 -38.54 -10.96 -5.03
C ARG A 13 -38.41 -12.43 -4.59
N TYR A 14 -38.39 -12.62 -3.26
CA TYR A 14 -38.70 -13.85 -2.49
C TYR A 14 -37.53 -14.85 -2.36
N LEU A 15 -37.25 -15.54 -1.24
CA LEU A 15 -37.90 -15.76 0.06
C LEU A 15 -36.81 -16.13 1.09
N ALA A 16 -36.98 -15.72 2.34
CA ALA A 16 -36.14 -16.14 3.47
C ALA A 16 -36.51 -17.57 3.91
N ALA A 17 -35.49 -18.42 4.11
CA ALA A 17 -35.63 -19.71 4.78
C ALA A 17 -34.82 -19.66 6.09
N LEU A 18 -35.55 -19.79 7.20
CA LEU A 18 -35.02 -19.95 8.55
C LEU A 18 -34.57 -21.40 8.74
N SER A 19 -33.41 -21.60 9.37
CA SER A 19 -33.03 -22.86 10.04
C SER A 19 -32.18 -22.47 11.25
N SER A 20 -32.80 -22.39 12.43
CA SER A 20 -32.94 -23.44 13.44
C SER A 20 -31.65 -23.62 14.27
N PHE A 21 -31.65 -22.99 15.44
CA PHE A 21 -30.69 -23.23 16.52
C PHE A 21 -31.06 -24.53 17.23
N SER A 22 -30.06 -25.36 17.53
CA SER A 22 -30.18 -26.40 18.56
C SER A 22 -29.01 -26.25 19.53
N ALA A 23 -29.34 -26.25 20.80
CA ALA A 23 -28.45 -26.07 21.94
C ALA A 23 -28.20 -27.40 22.66
N ALA A 24 -27.12 -27.38 23.45
CA ALA A 24 -26.72 -28.30 24.51
C ALA A 24 -25.99 -29.59 24.09
N ASP A 25 -24.71 -29.65 24.48
CA ASP A 25 -24.31 -30.56 25.54
C ASP A 25 -23.14 -29.97 26.35
N MET A 26 -23.31 -29.97 27.67
CA MET A 26 -22.28 -29.70 28.68
C MET A 26 -21.79 -31.04 29.23
N VAL A 27 -20.48 -31.31 29.21
CA VAL A 27 -19.80 -32.13 30.24
C VAL A 27 -18.38 -31.60 30.46
N ASP A 28 -18.05 -31.50 31.73
CA ASP A 28 -16.92 -30.90 32.42
C ASP A 28 -15.55 -31.61 32.26
N ASN A 29 -14.51 -30.77 32.39
CA ASN A 29 -13.22 -30.99 33.04
C ASN A 29 -12.51 -32.35 32.94
N ASN A 30 -11.42 -32.37 32.16
CA ASN A 30 -10.06 -32.47 32.72
C ASN A 30 -9.04 -32.32 31.57
N SER A 31 -8.30 -31.21 31.51
CA SER A 31 -7.15 -31.09 30.61
C SER A 31 -6.08 -30.28 31.31
N ASP A 32 -5.14 -31.01 31.88
CA ASP A 32 -3.82 -30.54 32.28
C ASP A 32 -3.28 -29.55 31.24
N GLY A 33 -3.05 -28.32 31.66
CA GLY A 33 -2.52 -27.23 30.84
C GLY A 33 -1.06 -27.47 30.51
N ALA A 34 -0.79 -28.44 29.65
CA ALA A 34 0.49 -28.55 28.96
C ALA A 34 0.55 -27.42 27.91
N VAL A 35 1.16 -26.30 28.31
CA VAL A 35 1.56 -25.23 27.39
C VAL A 35 2.33 -25.86 26.23
N PRO A 36 1.98 -25.61 24.96
CA PRO A 36 2.71 -26.19 23.84
C PRO A 36 4.18 -25.73 23.94
N ASN A 37 5.09 -26.70 23.99
CA ASN A 37 6.53 -26.48 23.92
C ASN A 37 6.85 -25.76 22.60
N SER A 38 6.83 -24.43 22.61
CA SER A 38 7.44 -23.61 21.58
C SER A 38 8.93 -23.97 21.58
N ASN A 39 9.41 -24.53 20.47
CA ASN A 39 10.82 -24.82 20.29
C ASN A 39 11.57 -23.49 20.17
N LEU A 40 11.93 -22.89 21.31
CA LEU A 40 12.68 -21.64 21.33
C LEU A 40 14.05 -21.84 20.69
N ARG A 41 14.41 -20.98 19.74
CA ARG A 41 15.64 -21.08 18.96
C ARG A 41 16.54 -19.89 19.23
N ARG A 42 17.83 -20.14 19.36
CA ARG A 42 18.83 -19.07 19.41
C ARG A 42 19.01 -18.49 18.01
N HIS A 43 18.90 -17.17 17.89
CA HIS A 43 19.10 -16.50 16.62
C HIS A 43 20.55 -16.65 16.16
N ARG A 44 20.78 -17.09 14.92
CA ARG A 44 22.13 -17.45 14.44
C ARG A 44 23.07 -16.25 14.34
N LYS A 45 22.54 -15.09 13.97
CA LYS A 45 23.31 -13.86 13.75
C LYS A 45 23.45 -13.01 15.02
N PHE A 46 22.41 -13.01 15.86
CA PHE A 46 22.29 -12.11 17.02
C PHE A 46 22.32 -12.92 18.32
N TRP A 47 23.40 -13.69 18.47
CA TRP A 47 23.74 -14.39 19.70
C TRP A 47 25.15 -13.99 20.11
N LEU A 48 25.27 -12.79 20.68
CA LEU A 48 26.57 -12.17 20.95
C LEU A 48 27.21 -12.74 22.21
N ASP A 49 28.50 -13.05 22.15
CA ASP A 49 29.23 -13.63 23.28
C ASP A 49 29.30 -12.65 24.47
N ASP A 50 29.46 -11.36 24.18
CA ASP A 50 29.45 -10.23 25.12
C ASP A 50 28.06 -9.65 25.40
N GLY A 51 27.00 -10.22 24.81
CA GLY A 51 25.64 -9.75 25.00
C GLY A 51 25.19 -9.79 26.48
N SER A 52 24.55 -8.71 26.92
CA SER A 52 24.17 -8.48 28.32
C SER A 52 22.65 -8.56 28.57
N LEU A 53 21.87 -8.88 27.54
CA LEU A 53 20.42 -9.07 27.59
C LEU A 53 19.99 -10.16 26.61
N ILE A 54 19.12 -11.06 27.03
CA ILE A 54 18.41 -11.98 26.14
C ILE A 54 17.01 -11.42 25.91
N VAL A 55 16.62 -11.24 24.65
CA VAL A 55 15.28 -10.80 24.26
C VAL A 55 14.61 -11.95 23.54
N ARG A 56 13.39 -12.31 23.98
CA ARG A 56 12.53 -13.24 23.26
C ARG A 56 11.53 -12.46 22.40
N ALA A 57 11.58 -12.69 21.09
CA ALA A 57 10.58 -12.24 20.13
C ALA A 57 10.02 -13.48 19.41
N GLN A 58 8.72 -13.74 19.57
CA GLN A 58 8.08 -15.00 19.13
C GLN A 58 8.84 -16.25 19.62
N ASP A 59 9.34 -17.06 18.69
CA ASP A 59 10.07 -18.31 18.93
C ASP A 59 11.60 -18.12 18.93
N ASP A 60 12.09 -16.91 18.67
CA ASP A 60 13.52 -16.64 18.59
C ASP A 60 14.05 -15.89 19.83
N LEU A 61 15.25 -16.29 20.24
CA LEU A 61 16.02 -15.72 21.34
C LEU A 61 17.23 -14.98 20.78
N TYR A 62 17.34 -13.71 21.16
CA TYR A 62 18.40 -12.80 20.73
C TYR A 62 19.25 -12.44 21.93
N LYS A 63 20.55 -12.72 21.92
CA LYS A 63 21.48 -12.29 22.96
C LYS A 63 22.22 -11.04 22.46
N VAL A 64 21.90 -9.89 23.04
CA VAL A 64 22.28 -8.55 22.55
C VAL A 64 22.73 -7.63 23.69
N HIS A 65 23.25 -6.46 23.34
CA HIS A 65 23.65 -5.42 24.29
C HIS A 65 22.43 -4.67 24.87
N ARG A 66 22.27 -4.71 26.21
CA ARG A 66 21.19 -4.01 26.92
C ARG A 66 21.18 -2.53 26.58
N THR A 67 22.34 -1.88 26.68
CA THR A 67 22.50 -0.43 26.52
C THR A 67 22.08 0.06 25.13
N LEU A 68 22.27 -0.76 24.10
CA LEU A 68 21.85 -0.42 22.74
C LEU A 68 20.33 -0.31 22.65
N LEU A 69 19.60 -1.27 23.21
CA LEU A 69 18.13 -1.26 23.18
C LEU A 69 17.51 -0.21 24.12
N THR A 70 17.97 -0.15 25.37
CA THR A 70 17.38 0.74 26.38
C THR A 70 17.66 2.21 26.11
N ARG A 71 18.74 2.54 25.37
CA ARG A 71 19.03 3.92 24.94
C ARG A 71 17.99 4.45 23.95
N HIS A 72 17.44 3.59 23.11
CA HIS A 72 16.54 3.99 22.04
C HIS A 72 15.05 3.74 22.35
N SER A 73 14.75 2.89 23.34
CA SER A 73 13.39 2.52 23.72
C SER A 73 13.16 2.64 25.22
N SER A 74 12.28 3.56 25.60
CA SER A 74 11.79 3.69 26.98
C SER A 74 10.96 2.47 27.40
N ARG A 75 10.21 1.88 26.46
CA ARG A 75 9.42 0.66 26.70
C ARG A 75 10.31 -0.52 27.05
N LEU A 76 11.38 -0.74 26.29
CA LEU A 76 12.36 -1.79 26.59
C LEU A 76 13.12 -1.49 27.87
N ALA A 77 13.48 -0.24 28.14
CA ALA A 77 14.08 0.13 29.43
C ALA A 77 13.19 -0.29 30.62
N SER A 78 11.91 0.07 30.60
CA SER A 78 10.94 -0.32 31.63
C SER A 78 10.74 -1.83 31.74
N LEU A 79 10.73 -2.55 30.61
CA LEU A 79 10.61 -4.02 30.60
C LEU A 79 11.82 -4.71 31.23
N VAL A 80 13.03 -4.21 30.95
CA VAL A 80 14.26 -4.74 31.53
C VAL A 80 14.36 -4.42 33.02
N ASP A 81 13.96 -3.22 33.44
CA ASP A 81 14.00 -2.84 34.85
C ASP A 81 12.92 -3.58 35.69
N GLY A 82 11.83 -4.00 35.05
CA GLY A 82 10.77 -4.80 35.68
C GLY A 82 11.05 -6.30 35.76
N THR A 83 12.09 -6.83 35.10
CA THR A 83 12.43 -8.25 35.23
C THR A 83 13.06 -8.53 36.60
N PRO A 84 12.54 -9.50 37.38
CA PRO A 84 13.09 -9.82 38.69
C PRO A 84 14.55 -10.25 38.54
N HIS A 85 15.44 -9.57 39.26
CA HIS A 85 16.81 -10.05 39.43
C HIS A 85 16.72 -11.30 40.30
N ASP A 86 16.81 -12.49 39.69
CA ASP A 86 17.07 -13.70 40.45
C ASP A 86 18.38 -13.50 41.21
N THR A 87 18.28 -13.39 42.53
CA THR A 87 19.36 -13.07 43.47
C THR A 87 20.30 -14.26 43.70
N SER A 88 20.35 -15.20 42.77
CA SER A 88 21.34 -16.29 42.79
C SER A 88 22.59 -15.85 42.05
N ASP A 89 23.73 -15.97 42.73
CA ASP A 89 25.09 -15.57 42.38
C ASP A 89 25.70 -16.34 41.17
N THR A 90 24.89 -16.59 40.15
CA THR A 90 25.30 -17.19 38.87
C THR A 90 24.90 -16.22 37.77
N ALA A 91 25.86 -15.84 36.94
CA ALA A 91 25.76 -14.86 35.85
C ALA A 91 24.75 -15.24 34.74
N VAL A 92 23.47 -15.32 35.09
CA VAL A 92 22.38 -15.55 34.15
C VAL A 92 22.03 -14.20 33.54
N CYS A 93 22.32 -14.05 32.26
CA CYS A 93 21.96 -12.89 31.47
C CYS A 93 20.45 -12.64 31.59
N PRO A 94 19.99 -11.42 31.95
CA PRO A 94 18.57 -11.14 32.12
C PRO A 94 17.81 -11.45 30.84
N THR A 95 16.64 -12.07 30.96
CA THR A 95 15.81 -12.46 29.82
C THR A 95 14.50 -11.67 29.85
N VAL A 96 14.26 -10.88 28.80
CA VAL A 96 13.03 -10.11 28.62
C VAL A 96 12.16 -10.79 27.57
N HIS A 97 10.89 -10.99 27.93
CA HIS A 97 9.88 -11.51 27.04
C HIS A 97 9.04 -10.37 26.46
N ILE A 98 9.07 -10.20 25.15
CA ILE A 98 8.17 -9.25 24.48
C ILE A 98 6.78 -9.89 24.44
N PRO A 99 5.74 -9.28 25.05
CA PRO A 99 4.41 -9.88 25.10
C PRO A 99 3.85 -10.15 23.70
N GLU A 100 3.17 -11.29 23.50
CA GLU A 100 2.61 -11.67 22.20
C GLU A 100 1.61 -10.64 21.66
N GLY A 101 0.87 -9.96 22.54
CA GLY A 101 -0.04 -8.88 22.17
C GLY A 101 0.63 -7.64 21.55
N VAL A 102 1.96 -7.54 21.59
CA VAL A 102 2.73 -6.50 20.89
C VAL A 102 2.83 -6.80 19.38
N GLY A 103 2.65 -8.07 18.98
CA GLY A 103 2.68 -8.49 17.58
C GLY A 103 4.03 -8.30 16.88
N LEU A 104 5.14 -8.30 17.63
CA LEU A 104 6.48 -8.17 17.07
C LEU A 104 6.92 -9.50 16.45
N GLU A 105 7.15 -9.51 15.14
CA GLU A 105 7.71 -10.66 14.44
C GLU A 105 9.23 -10.72 14.57
N SER A 106 9.78 -11.94 14.61
CA SER A 106 11.23 -12.18 14.65
C SER A 106 11.97 -11.46 13.52
N THR A 107 11.46 -11.53 12.30
CA THR A 107 12.05 -10.90 11.11
C THR A 107 12.10 -9.37 11.19
N ASN A 108 11.08 -8.75 11.80
CA ASN A 108 11.03 -7.30 11.99
C ASN A 108 12.00 -6.87 13.09
N PHE A 109 12.13 -7.68 14.15
CA PHE A 109 13.12 -7.45 15.20
C PHE A 109 14.55 -7.63 14.68
N GLU A 110 14.79 -8.65 13.86
CA GLU A 110 16.07 -8.86 13.18
C GLU A 110 16.46 -7.64 12.33
N ALA A 111 15.55 -7.13 11.49
CA ALA A 111 15.80 -5.93 10.69
C ALA A 111 16.14 -4.71 11.57
N LEU A 112 15.46 -4.55 12.70
CA LEU A 112 15.80 -3.49 13.67
C LEU A 112 17.22 -3.66 14.23
N LEU A 113 17.60 -4.88 14.63
CA LEU A 113 18.94 -5.15 15.14
C LEU A 113 20.01 -4.90 14.08
N GLU A 114 19.79 -5.33 12.84
CA GLU A 114 20.70 -5.03 11.71
C GLU A 114 20.93 -3.53 11.55
N HIS A 115 19.90 -2.72 11.73
CA HIS A 115 20.04 -1.27 11.70
C HIS A 115 20.83 -0.74 12.92
N LEU A 116 20.50 -1.18 14.13
CA LEU A 116 21.11 -0.70 15.37
C LEU A 116 22.58 -1.10 15.51
N TYR A 117 22.98 -2.25 14.97
CA TYR A 117 24.37 -2.71 14.90
C TYR A 117 25.11 -2.21 13.66
N HIS A 118 24.46 -1.41 12.81
CA HIS A 118 25.01 -0.88 11.57
C HIS A 118 25.43 -1.94 10.53
N ASP A 119 24.86 -3.15 10.61
CA ASP A 119 25.03 -4.19 9.58
C ASP A 119 24.34 -3.76 8.27
N THR A 120 23.13 -3.20 8.41
CA THR A 120 22.31 -2.71 7.29
C THR A 120 21.71 -1.36 7.68
N PRO A 121 22.28 -0.23 7.24
CA PRO A 121 21.67 1.08 7.46
C PRO A 121 20.30 1.19 6.77
N ILE A 122 19.34 1.91 7.38
CA ILE A 122 18.03 2.18 6.76
C ILE A 122 18.18 2.83 5.38
N SER A 123 19.20 3.67 5.18
CA SER A 123 19.46 4.34 3.89
C SER A 123 19.68 3.37 2.74
N ASP A 124 20.25 2.20 3.03
CA ASP A 124 20.75 1.24 2.04
C ASP A 124 19.91 -0.04 2.02
N GLY A 125 19.00 -0.19 2.99
CA GLY A 125 18.11 -1.33 3.13
C GLY A 125 17.08 -1.45 2.01
N SER A 126 16.73 -2.70 1.68
CA SER A 126 15.60 -3.01 0.80
C SER A 126 14.26 -2.59 1.41
N PHE A 127 13.18 -2.52 0.61
CA PHE A 127 11.83 -2.25 1.10
C PHE A 127 11.47 -3.15 2.30
N ARG A 128 11.75 -4.46 2.20
CA ARG A 128 11.49 -5.43 3.27
C ARG A 128 12.20 -5.06 4.58
N HIS A 129 13.47 -4.65 4.50
CA HIS A 129 14.24 -4.24 5.67
C HIS A 129 13.65 -2.94 6.27
N VAL A 130 13.42 -1.91 5.46
CA VAL A 130 12.83 -0.64 5.90
C VAL A 130 11.45 -0.85 6.54
N ALA A 131 10.61 -1.69 5.93
CA ALA A 131 9.30 -2.07 6.46
C ALA A 131 9.40 -2.78 7.81
N GLY A 132 10.35 -3.70 7.97
CA GLY A 132 10.58 -4.40 9.24
C GLY A 132 11.03 -3.45 10.35
N VAL A 133 11.97 -2.56 10.05
CA VAL A 133 12.41 -1.51 10.98
C VAL A 133 11.24 -0.58 11.34
N LEU A 134 10.45 -0.14 10.37
CA LEU A 134 9.30 0.74 10.58
C LEU A 134 8.29 0.12 11.57
N ARG A 135 7.92 -1.15 11.37
CA ARG A 135 7.00 -1.88 12.25
C ARG A 135 7.58 -2.01 13.67
N ALA A 136 8.78 -2.58 13.77
CA ALA A 136 9.44 -2.88 15.04
C ALA A 136 9.67 -1.62 15.90
N SER A 137 10.09 -0.53 15.27
CA SER A 137 10.36 0.75 15.95
C SER A 137 9.11 1.55 16.31
N SER A 138 7.93 1.15 15.84
CA SER A 138 6.70 1.91 16.07
C SER A 138 6.30 2.01 17.54
N LYS A 139 5.51 3.05 17.86
CA LYS A 139 4.97 3.27 19.21
C LYS A 139 4.15 2.09 19.73
N LYS A 140 3.46 1.35 18.84
CA LYS A 140 2.67 0.18 19.21
C LYS A 140 3.56 -1.01 19.59
N GLN A 141 4.75 -1.08 19.01
CA GLN A 141 5.74 -2.15 19.22
C GLN A 141 6.83 -1.73 20.21
N LEU A 142 8.06 -1.53 19.77
CA LEU A 142 9.16 -1.29 20.70
C LEU A 142 9.31 0.17 21.09
N ASP A 143 8.61 1.10 20.45
CA ASP A 143 8.67 2.54 20.70
C ASP A 143 10.12 3.09 20.65
N LEU A 144 10.67 3.16 19.43
CA LEU A 144 11.94 3.79 19.12
C LEU A 144 11.71 5.00 18.20
N PRO A 145 11.26 6.17 18.72
CA PRO A 145 10.75 7.25 17.89
C PRO A 145 11.73 7.78 16.84
N SER A 146 13.02 7.91 17.19
CA SER A 146 14.04 8.38 16.23
C SER A 146 14.25 7.40 15.08
N VAL A 147 14.29 6.09 15.39
CA VAL A 147 14.47 5.04 14.37
C VAL A 147 13.21 4.94 13.51
N HIS A 148 12.03 5.03 14.12
CA HIS A 148 10.76 5.02 13.42
C HIS A 148 10.63 6.17 12.43
N ASN A 149 11.01 7.39 12.84
CA ASN A 149 11.00 8.54 11.96
C ASN A 149 11.99 8.38 10.78
N GLN A 150 13.17 7.80 11.00
CA GLN A 150 14.12 7.52 9.92
C GLN A 150 13.58 6.49 8.93
N ALA A 151 13.00 5.39 9.43
CA ALA A 151 12.38 4.37 8.58
C ALA A 151 11.19 4.94 7.79
N ARG A 152 10.39 5.82 8.41
CA ARG A 152 9.28 6.52 7.75
C ARG A 152 9.78 7.40 6.61
N GLN A 153 10.75 8.28 6.86
CA GLN A 153 11.33 9.16 5.84
C GLN A 153 11.95 8.36 4.68
N LYS A 154 12.62 7.25 5.00
CA LYS A 154 13.15 6.36 3.97
C LYS A 154 12.02 5.74 3.15
N LEU A 155 10.98 5.21 3.80
CA LEU A 155 9.83 4.66 3.11
C LEU A 155 9.18 5.70 2.18
N GLU A 156 9.00 6.94 2.65
CA GLU A 156 8.49 8.04 1.83
C GLU A 156 9.35 8.30 0.59
N SER A 157 10.68 8.23 0.71
CA SER A 157 11.59 8.42 -0.42
C SER A 157 11.56 7.30 -1.47
N LEU A 158 10.97 6.15 -1.16
CA LEU A 158 10.87 5.02 -2.09
C LEU A 158 9.71 5.18 -3.09
N PHE A 159 8.75 6.07 -2.82
CA PHE A 159 7.54 6.22 -3.61
C PHE A 159 7.35 7.66 -4.07
N PRO A 160 6.78 7.88 -5.27
CA PRO A 160 6.57 9.22 -5.77
C PRO A 160 5.46 9.94 -4.99
N SER A 161 5.67 11.23 -4.73
CA SER A 161 4.67 12.15 -4.15
C SER A 161 3.97 13.02 -5.21
N VAL A 162 4.38 12.87 -6.47
CA VAL A 162 3.91 13.62 -7.65
C VAL A 162 3.37 12.65 -8.69
N PRO A 163 2.53 13.10 -9.64
CA PRO A 163 2.06 12.23 -10.71
C PRO A 163 3.23 11.74 -11.56
N VAL A 164 3.43 10.42 -11.57
CA VAL A 164 4.43 9.75 -12.40
C VAL A 164 3.71 8.68 -13.22
N PRO A 165 3.54 8.90 -14.54
CA PRO A 165 3.00 7.90 -15.45
C PRO A 165 3.84 6.62 -15.40
N TYR A 166 3.19 5.46 -15.56
CA TYR A 166 3.82 4.14 -15.57
C TYR A 166 4.55 3.77 -14.26
N PHE A 167 4.27 4.46 -13.16
CA PHE A 167 4.79 4.05 -11.86
C PHE A 167 4.27 2.64 -11.50
N HIS A 168 5.20 1.74 -11.21
CA HIS A 168 4.92 0.37 -10.78
C HIS A 168 5.88 -0.01 -9.64
N SER A 169 5.36 -0.78 -8.68
CA SER A 169 6.15 -1.30 -7.57
C SER A 169 5.63 -2.69 -7.20
N ASP A 170 6.55 -3.66 -7.13
CA ASP A 170 6.24 -5.05 -6.74
C ASP A 170 5.70 -5.15 -5.30
N ASP A 171 6.07 -4.20 -4.44
CA ASP A 171 5.64 -4.14 -3.03
C ASP A 171 4.50 -3.13 -2.78
N ALA A 172 3.75 -2.71 -3.81
CA ALA A 172 2.74 -1.66 -3.69
C ALA A 172 1.63 -1.98 -2.67
N ASP A 173 1.21 -3.23 -2.56
CA ASP A 173 0.19 -3.71 -1.62
C ASP A 173 0.66 -3.63 -0.15
N LYS A 174 1.86 -4.12 0.13
CA LYS A 174 2.50 -4.04 1.44
C LYS A 174 2.81 -2.61 1.82
N ALA A 175 3.30 -1.81 0.86
CA ALA A 175 3.60 -0.41 1.05
C ALA A 175 2.32 0.38 1.36
N LEU A 176 1.21 0.12 0.65
CA LEU A 176 -0.07 0.78 0.92
C LEU A 176 -0.59 0.44 2.32
N THR A 177 -0.51 -0.83 2.70
CA THR A 177 -0.91 -1.30 4.03
C THR A 177 -0.14 -0.54 5.12
N LEU A 178 1.19 -0.43 4.98
CA LEU A 178 2.02 0.35 5.89
C LEU A 178 1.69 1.84 5.88
N ALA A 179 1.49 2.42 4.69
CA ALA A 179 1.21 3.84 4.54
C ALA A 179 -0.11 4.24 5.20
N VAL A 180 -1.11 3.36 5.20
CA VAL A 180 -2.38 3.57 5.92
C VAL A 180 -2.20 3.31 7.42
N GLU A 181 -1.60 2.18 7.80
CA GLU A 181 -1.41 1.79 9.21
C GLU A 181 -0.61 2.81 10.02
N TYR A 182 0.43 3.39 9.41
CA TYR A 182 1.33 4.38 10.02
C TYR A 182 1.05 5.80 9.54
N GLU A 183 -0.12 6.09 8.95
CA GLU A 183 -0.56 7.44 8.55
C GLU A 183 0.51 8.22 7.77
N ILE A 184 0.96 7.67 6.65
CA ILE A 184 1.96 8.22 5.73
C ILE A 184 1.25 8.70 4.45
N PRO A 185 0.53 9.83 4.48
CA PRO A 185 -0.35 10.24 3.37
C PRO A 185 0.42 10.61 2.08
N SER A 186 1.68 11.03 2.21
CA SER A 186 2.54 11.49 1.12
C SER A 186 2.71 10.49 -0.02
N ILE A 187 2.62 9.19 0.28
CA ILE A 187 2.82 8.10 -0.68
C ILE A 187 1.52 7.35 -1.02
N GLN A 188 0.42 7.61 -0.31
CA GLN A 188 -0.83 6.85 -0.49
C GLN A 188 -1.41 7.03 -1.89
N LYS A 189 -1.39 8.24 -2.47
CA LYS A 189 -1.92 8.47 -3.82
C LYS A 189 -1.24 7.61 -4.88
N ALA A 190 0.08 7.58 -4.90
CA ALA A 190 0.86 6.78 -5.85
C ALA A 190 0.53 5.29 -5.73
N LEU A 191 0.45 4.81 -4.50
CA LEU A 191 0.19 3.40 -4.19
C LEU A 191 -1.24 3.00 -4.56
N TYR A 192 -2.24 3.81 -4.18
CA TYR A 192 -3.63 3.59 -4.59
C TYR A 192 -3.79 3.65 -6.11
N TYR A 193 -3.18 4.63 -6.78
CA TYR A 193 -3.21 4.71 -8.24
C TYR A 193 -2.61 3.46 -8.88
N SER A 194 -1.40 3.08 -8.49
CA SER A 194 -0.69 1.91 -9.02
C SER A 194 -1.53 0.64 -8.84
N LEU A 195 -2.11 0.44 -7.66
CA LEU A 195 -2.91 -0.75 -7.37
C LEU A 195 -4.24 -0.73 -8.11
N ALA A 196 -4.97 0.40 -8.15
CA ALA A 196 -6.25 0.51 -8.83
C ALA A 196 -6.12 0.30 -10.35
N THR A 197 -4.99 0.71 -10.95
CA THR A 197 -4.80 0.71 -12.40
C THR A 197 -4.03 -0.49 -12.95
N ASN A 198 -3.25 -1.20 -12.12
CA ASN A 198 -2.45 -2.36 -12.55
C ASN A 198 -2.88 -3.69 -11.90
N SER A 199 -3.66 -3.66 -10.83
CA SER A 199 -4.15 -4.91 -10.23
C SER A 199 -5.37 -5.38 -11.02
N ASN A 200 -5.36 -6.64 -11.46
CA ASN A 200 -6.54 -7.30 -12.00
C ASN A 200 -7.53 -7.56 -10.85
N LEU A 201 -8.14 -6.49 -10.32
CA LEU A 201 -9.17 -6.52 -9.28
C LEU A 201 -10.47 -7.00 -9.94
N GLU A 202 -10.49 -8.27 -10.35
CA GLU A 202 -11.64 -8.88 -10.99
C GLU A 202 -12.91 -8.67 -10.16
N HIS A 203 -13.99 -8.35 -10.86
CA HIS A 203 -15.34 -8.47 -10.33
C HIS A 203 -15.58 -9.96 -10.09
N ASP A 204 -15.77 -10.38 -8.84
CA ASP A 204 -16.32 -11.70 -8.55
C ASP A 204 -17.78 -11.69 -9.08
N ASP A 205 -17.97 -11.94 -10.38
CA ASP A 205 -19.29 -12.23 -10.95
C ASP A 205 -19.64 -13.69 -10.60
N PRO A 206 -20.65 -13.95 -9.74
CA PRO A 206 -20.94 -15.30 -9.27
C PRO A 206 -21.53 -16.25 -10.33
N ASP A 207 -21.73 -15.82 -11.58
CA ASP A 207 -22.46 -16.59 -12.62
C ASP A 207 -21.69 -16.79 -13.96
N GLY A 208 -20.38 -16.54 -14.01
CA GLY A 208 -19.57 -16.80 -15.22
C GLY A 208 -19.15 -18.27 -15.38
N PRO A 209 -19.33 -18.93 -16.55
CA PRO A 209 -18.85 -20.29 -16.74
C PRO A 209 -17.31 -20.34 -16.67
N SER A 210 -16.81 -21.09 -15.68
CA SER A 210 -15.38 -21.34 -15.44
C SER A 210 -14.59 -21.58 -16.72
N SER A 211 -13.83 -20.58 -17.13
CA SER A 211 -12.81 -20.71 -18.16
C SER A 211 -11.54 -21.27 -17.52
N ARG A 212 -11.06 -22.41 -18.02
CA ARG A 212 -9.82 -23.08 -17.57
C ARG A 212 -8.64 -22.09 -17.47
N PRO A 213 -7.85 -22.10 -16.38
CA PRO A 213 -6.65 -21.29 -16.30
C PRO A 213 -5.54 -21.93 -17.14
N THR A 214 -5.13 -21.26 -18.24
CA THR A 214 -3.96 -21.65 -19.05
C THR A 214 -2.86 -20.57 -19.01
N SER A 215 -2.77 -19.83 -17.91
CA SER A 215 -1.63 -18.97 -17.58
C SER A 215 -1.43 -18.96 -16.07
N PRO A 216 -0.20 -18.71 -15.56
CA PRO A 216 -0.02 -18.48 -14.14
C PRO A 216 -0.99 -17.37 -13.72
N ALA A 217 -1.83 -17.67 -12.74
CA ALA A 217 -2.82 -16.72 -12.27
C ALA A 217 -2.10 -15.42 -11.89
N PRO A 218 -2.58 -14.23 -12.32
CA PRO A 218 -1.99 -12.98 -11.91
C PRO A 218 -1.95 -12.95 -10.38
N VAL A 219 -0.78 -12.63 -9.83
CA VAL A 219 -0.57 -12.53 -8.38
C VAL A 219 -1.57 -11.50 -7.85
N ARG A 220 -2.59 -11.97 -7.14
CA ARG A 220 -3.58 -11.08 -6.53
C ARG A 220 -2.87 -10.31 -5.40
N PRO A 221 -3.02 -8.98 -5.33
CA PRO A 221 -2.40 -8.20 -4.27
C PRO A 221 -2.96 -8.62 -2.91
N ASP A 222 -2.11 -8.74 -1.90
CA ASP A 222 -2.48 -9.14 -0.54
C ASP A 222 -3.00 -7.91 0.23
N LEU A 223 -4.18 -7.43 -0.18
CA LEU A 223 -4.82 -6.25 0.39
C LEU A 223 -5.97 -6.64 1.32
N SER A 224 -6.16 -5.86 2.37
CA SER A 224 -7.38 -5.97 3.17
C SER A 224 -8.62 -5.69 2.31
N PRO A 225 -9.79 -6.28 2.63
CA PRO A 225 -11.02 -6.06 1.87
C PRO A 225 -11.41 -4.58 1.75
N GLU A 226 -11.10 -3.78 2.78
CA GLU A 226 -11.34 -2.34 2.81
C GLU A 226 -10.42 -1.58 1.83
N LEU A 227 -9.13 -1.89 1.82
CA LEU A 227 -8.18 -1.27 0.88
C LEU A 227 -8.50 -1.65 -0.56
N ALA A 228 -8.86 -2.91 -0.80
CA ALA A 228 -9.30 -3.38 -2.11
C ALA A 228 -10.59 -2.68 -2.57
N ALA A 229 -11.56 -2.48 -1.67
CA ALA A 229 -12.77 -1.71 -1.96
C ALA A 229 -12.45 -0.26 -2.33
N ARG A 230 -11.55 0.41 -1.59
CA ARG A 230 -11.10 1.77 -1.90
C ARG A 230 -10.39 1.85 -3.26
N CYS A 231 -9.58 0.86 -3.63
CA CYS A 231 -8.96 0.80 -4.96
C CYS A 231 -9.99 0.68 -6.08
N ARG A 232 -11.03 -0.16 -5.92
CA ARG A 232 -12.12 -0.28 -6.89
C ARG A 232 -12.91 1.01 -7.04
N THR A 233 -13.29 1.64 -5.93
CA THR A 233 -13.97 2.94 -5.95
C THR A 233 -13.11 4.01 -6.62
N LEU A 234 -11.79 4.04 -6.34
CA LEU A 234 -10.87 4.95 -7.02
C LEU A 234 -10.87 4.69 -8.53
N LEU A 235 -10.80 3.43 -8.97
CA LEU A 235 -10.83 3.09 -10.39
C LEU A 235 -12.12 3.61 -11.06
N ASP A 236 -13.28 3.43 -10.43
CA ASP A 236 -14.55 3.97 -10.94
C ASP A 236 -14.52 5.49 -11.08
N GLN A 237 -13.95 6.20 -10.10
CA GLN A 237 -13.80 7.67 -10.14
C GLN A 237 -12.82 8.11 -11.24
N LEU A 238 -11.69 7.41 -11.41
CA LEU A 238 -10.72 7.67 -12.48
C LEU A 238 -11.38 7.53 -13.85
N VAL A 239 -12.11 6.44 -14.08
CA VAL A 239 -12.82 6.20 -15.34
C VAL A 239 -13.89 7.26 -15.56
N ALA A 240 -14.71 7.56 -14.55
CA ALA A 240 -15.77 8.57 -14.66
C ALA A 240 -15.21 9.97 -14.98
N HIS A 241 -14.10 10.35 -14.36
CA HIS A 241 -13.44 11.63 -14.59
C HIS A 241 -12.76 11.69 -15.96
N PHE A 242 -12.05 10.63 -16.36
CA PHE A 242 -11.21 10.65 -17.55
C PHE A 242 -11.95 10.36 -18.85
N THR A 243 -13.07 9.63 -18.80
CA THR A 243 -13.91 9.35 -19.99
C THR A 243 -14.25 10.62 -20.80
N PRO A 244 -14.82 11.70 -20.21
CA PRO A 244 -15.10 12.92 -20.98
C PRO A 244 -13.83 13.59 -21.52
N VAL A 245 -12.71 13.52 -20.80
CA VAL A 245 -11.41 14.07 -21.26
C VAL A 245 -10.94 13.33 -22.51
N LEU A 246 -10.98 12.00 -22.50
CA LEU A 246 -10.51 11.17 -23.61
C LEU A 246 -11.41 11.33 -24.86
N PHE A 247 -12.74 11.31 -24.69
CA PHE A 247 -13.69 11.34 -25.81
C PHE A 247 -14.00 12.74 -26.35
N THR A 248 -13.47 13.79 -25.72
CA THR A 248 -13.55 15.15 -26.27
C THR A 248 -12.35 15.39 -27.18
N VAL A 249 -12.61 15.60 -28.47
CA VAL A 249 -11.56 15.93 -29.44
C VAL A 249 -10.86 17.23 -29.01
N ALA A 250 -9.53 17.20 -28.93
CA ALA A 250 -8.74 18.37 -28.60
C ALA A 250 -8.88 19.48 -29.67
N THR A 251 -8.98 20.73 -29.22
CA THR A 251 -9.08 21.91 -30.09
C THR A 251 -7.81 22.76 -30.01
N ALA A 252 -7.34 23.30 -31.14
CA ALA A 252 -6.17 24.14 -31.20
C ALA A 252 -6.53 25.61 -31.46
N HIS A 253 -5.57 26.52 -31.21
CA HIS A 253 -5.72 27.94 -31.53
C HIS A 253 -5.91 28.21 -33.04
N HIS A 254 -5.30 27.37 -33.88
CA HIS A 254 -5.43 27.45 -35.33
C HIS A 254 -6.44 26.43 -35.86
N MET A 255 -7.38 26.88 -36.70
CA MET A 255 -8.40 26.01 -37.29
C MET A 255 -7.80 24.85 -38.09
N ALA A 256 -6.68 25.08 -38.79
CA ALA A 256 -5.97 24.02 -39.51
C ALA A 256 -5.47 22.92 -38.56
N CYS A 257 -4.92 23.27 -37.40
CA CYS A 257 -4.47 22.30 -36.40
C CYS A 257 -5.65 21.59 -35.72
N THR A 258 -6.78 22.30 -35.50
CA THR A 258 -8.01 21.68 -35.01
C THR A 258 -8.56 20.62 -35.97
N ASN A 259 -8.48 20.87 -37.29
CA ASN A 259 -8.86 19.86 -38.28
C ASN A 259 -7.97 18.62 -38.21
N VAL A 260 -6.65 18.79 -38.02
CA VAL A 260 -5.75 17.65 -37.83
C VAL A 260 -6.16 16.84 -36.60
N PHE A 261 -6.44 17.48 -35.46
CA PHE A 261 -6.95 16.76 -34.30
C PHE A 261 -8.26 16.03 -34.62
N ALA A 262 -9.23 16.67 -35.25
CA ALA A 262 -10.51 16.05 -35.60
C ALA A 262 -10.35 14.78 -36.45
N GLU A 263 -9.39 14.77 -37.38
CA GLU A 263 -9.11 13.62 -38.25
C GLU A 263 -8.29 12.54 -37.54
N ALA A 264 -7.29 12.93 -36.74
CA ALA A 264 -6.31 12.02 -36.15
C ALA A 264 -6.70 11.48 -34.77
N TRP A 265 -7.63 12.12 -34.04
CA TRP A 265 -7.95 11.77 -32.64
C TRP A 265 -8.46 10.34 -32.49
N MET A 266 -9.39 9.92 -33.35
CA MET A 266 -9.96 8.57 -33.28
C MET A 266 -8.88 7.48 -33.47
N PRO A 267 -8.10 7.46 -34.57
CA PRO A 267 -7.11 6.41 -34.79
C PRO A 267 -5.87 6.50 -33.90
N LEU A 268 -5.45 7.70 -33.47
CA LEU A 268 -4.21 7.86 -32.70
C LEU A 268 -4.40 7.92 -31.19
N VAL A 269 -5.59 8.29 -30.72
CA VAL A 269 -5.86 8.49 -29.28
C VAL A 269 -6.94 7.54 -28.78
N ILE A 270 -8.15 7.60 -29.34
CA ILE A 270 -9.28 6.82 -28.83
C ILE A 270 -9.04 5.32 -28.99
N GLN A 271 -8.72 4.88 -30.21
CA GLN A 271 -8.60 3.46 -30.51
C GLN A 271 -7.46 2.79 -29.70
N PRO A 272 -6.22 3.33 -29.64
CA PRO A 272 -5.17 2.75 -28.82
C PRO A 272 -5.50 2.75 -27.32
N ALA A 273 -6.17 3.79 -26.83
CA ALA A 273 -6.60 3.84 -25.43
C ALA A 273 -7.66 2.77 -25.11
N LEU A 274 -8.58 2.47 -26.03
CA LEU A 274 -9.56 1.39 -25.83
C LEU A 274 -8.91 0.01 -25.87
N GLU A 275 -7.94 -0.20 -26.76
CA GLU A 275 -7.21 -1.47 -26.89
C GLU A 275 -6.29 -1.74 -25.68
N GLY A 276 -5.70 -0.69 -25.09
CA GLY A 276 -4.74 -0.78 -23.98
C GLY A 276 -5.30 -0.48 -22.58
N SER A 277 -6.62 -0.50 -22.39
CA SER A 277 -7.27 -0.11 -21.11
C SER A 277 -6.89 1.31 -20.63
N GLY A 278 -6.59 2.23 -21.54
CA GLY A 278 -6.21 3.61 -21.26
C GLY A 278 -7.26 4.41 -20.50
N LEU A 279 -8.55 4.08 -20.63
CA LEU A 279 -9.61 4.68 -19.80
C LEU A 279 -9.39 4.48 -18.30
N CYS A 280 -8.77 3.36 -17.91
CA CYS A 280 -8.43 3.04 -16.53
C CYS A 280 -7.09 3.66 -16.10
N ARG A 281 -6.32 4.22 -17.02
CA ARG A 281 -4.93 4.65 -16.84
C ARG A 281 -4.75 6.09 -17.34
N PRO A 282 -5.39 7.08 -16.69
CA PRO A 282 -5.40 8.45 -17.20
C PRO A 282 -4.01 9.07 -17.32
N LEU A 283 -3.12 8.85 -16.34
CA LEU A 283 -1.78 9.44 -16.37
C LEU A 283 -0.96 8.90 -17.54
N GLU A 284 -0.98 7.58 -17.74
CA GLU A 284 -0.32 6.91 -18.86
C GLU A 284 -0.93 7.29 -20.20
N THR A 285 -2.25 7.38 -20.30
CA THR A 285 -2.91 7.75 -21.56
C THR A 285 -2.58 9.17 -21.97
N LEU A 286 -2.61 10.12 -21.02
CA LEU A 286 -2.17 11.49 -21.28
C LEU A 286 -0.69 11.54 -21.68
N GLN A 287 0.16 10.71 -21.07
CA GLN A 287 1.56 10.63 -21.44
C GLN A 287 1.74 10.11 -22.88
N THR A 288 1.05 9.04 -23.25
CA THR A 288 1.03 8.52 -24.62
C THR A 288 0.57 9.59 -25.62
N ILE A 289 -0.47 10.36 -25.30
CA ILE A 289 -0.97 11.45 -26.14
C ILE A 289 0.11 12.54 -26.33
N MET A 290 0.81 12.92 -25.26
CA MET A 290 1.88 13.92 -25.30
C MET A 290 3.10 13.47 -26.13
N ASP A 291 3.40 12.17 -26.09
CA ASP A 291 4.56 11.56 -26.75
C ASP A 291 4.36 11.33 -28.25
N LEU A 292 3.13 11.42 -28.77
CA LEU A 292 2.86 11.41 -30.20
C LEU A 292 3.58 12.56 -30.92
N ASP A 293 4.12 12.26 -32.11
CA ASP A 293 4.73 13.27 -32.98
C ASP A 293 3.65 14.05 -33.76
N TRP A 294 2.92 14.89 -33.04
CA TRP A 294 1.88 15.72 -33.62
C TRP A 294 2.38 16.65 -34.74
N ALA A 295 3.67 17.02 -34.73
CA ALA A 295 4.26 17.83 -35.79
C ALA A 295 4.34 17.05 -37.10
N ALA A 296 4.70 15.76 -37.07
CA ALA A 296 4.65 14.88 -38.24
C ALA A 296 3.23 14.69 -38.79
N HIS A 297 2.20 14.86 -37.95
CA HIS A 297 0.79 14.83 -38.36
C HIS A 297 0.25 16.18 -38.86
N GLY A 298 1.07 17.25 -38.85
CA GLY A 298 0.70 18.55 -39.42
C GLY A 298 0.30 19.63 -38.41
N LEU A 299 0.51 19.41 -37.10
CA LEU A 299 0.36 20.49 -36.11
C LEU A 299 1.55 21.44 -36.15
N CYS A 300 1.29 22.73 -35.95
CA CYS A 300 2.37 23.70 -35.78
C CYS A 300 3.01 23.59 -34.39
N ALA A 301 4.27 24.01 -34.26
CA ALA A 301 5.05 23.90 -33.03
C ALA A 301 4.38 24.57 -31.82
N ASP A 302 3.71 25.71 -32.01
CA ASP A 302 3.01 26.40 -30.92
C ASP A 302 1.83 25.58 -30.39
N CYS A 303 0.97 25.06 -31.27
CA CYS A 303 -0.17 24.22 -30.85
C CYS A 303 0.29 22.91 -30.19
N VAL A 304 1.41 22.31 -30.62
CA VAL A 304 1.99 21.14 -29.96
C VAL A 304 2.46 21.49 -28.54
N ARG A 305 3.17 22.60 -28.37
CA ARG A 305 3.64 23.06 -27.05
C ARG A 305 2.48 23.33 -26.11
N ASP A 306 1.52 24.13 -26.55
CA ASP A 306 0.36 24.53 -25.73
C ASP A 306 -0.44 23.28 -25.30
N LYS A 307 -0.62 22.31 -26.19
CA LYS A 307 -1.35 21.07 -25.86
C LYS A 307 -0.61 20.14 -24.91
N ARG A 308 0.71 20.05 -25.02
CA ARG A 308 1.50 19.31 -24.04
C ARG A 308 1.40 19.93 -22.64
N GLU A 309 1.37 21.26 -22.56
CA GLU A 309 1.16 21.95 -21.30
C GLU A 309 -0.25 21.69 -20.73
N GLU A 310 -1.29 21.75 -21.57
CA GLU A 310 -2.67 21.44 -21.20
C GLU A 310 -2.80 19.99 -20.67
N TRP A 311 -2.31 18.99 -21.40
CA TRP A 311 -2.40 17.59 -20.99
C TRP A 311 -1.56 17.27 -19.75
N LYS A 312 -0.43 17.96 -19.55
CA LYS A 312 0.32 17.90 -18.29
C LYS A 312 -0.48 18.51 -17.13
N GLY A 313 -1.21 19.59 -17.39
CA GLY A 313 -2.18 20.16 -16.46
C GLY A 313 -3.28 19.16 -16.10
N GLU A 314 -3.80 18.42 -17.08
CA GLU A 314 -4.80 17.37 -16.84
C GLU A 314 -4.25 16.20 -16.02
N GLN A 315 -2.99 15.78 -16.21
CA GLN A 315 -2.35 14.78 -15.34
C GLN A 315 -2.32 15.26 -13.88
N GLN A 316 -1.99 16.54 -13.67
CA GLN A 316 -1.99 17.14 -12.34
C GLN A 316 -3.42 17.25 -11.78
N ALA A 317 -4.40 17.62 -12.59
CA ALA A 317 -5.80 17.72 -12.17
C ALA A 317 -6.35 16.38 -11.70
N VAL A 318 -6.07 15.29 -12.41
CA VAL A 318 -6.40 13.92 -11.98
C VAL A 318 -5.73 13.60 -10.64
N TRP A 319 -4.44 13.91 -10.50
CA TRP A 319 -3.68 13.63 -9.28
C TRP A 319 -4.18 14.41 -8.05
N ASP A 320 -4.64 15.64 -8.24
CA ASP A 320 -5.16 16.49 -7.17
C ASP A 320 -6.60 16.07 -6.80
N ALA A 321 -7.41 15.66 -7.77
CA ALA A 321 -8.76 15.14 -7.52
C ALA A 321 -8.74 13.85 -6.67
N MET A 322 -7.68 13.06 -6.75
CA MET A 322 -7.50 11.86 -5.93
C MET A 322 -7.48 12.16 -4.42
N ASP A 323 -7.07 13.36 -3.98
CA ASP A 323 -7.10 13.71 -2.56
C ASP A 323 -8.54 13.69 -2.02
N ASP A 324 -9.50 14.15 -2.83
CA ASP A 324 -10.91 14.16 -2.49
C ASP A 324 -11.53 12.76 -2.61
N TRP A 325 -11.25 12.05 -3.70
CA TRP A 325 -11.79 10.70 -3.93
C TRP A 325 -11.33 9.67 -2.89
N LEU A 326 -10.09 9.79 -2.42
CA LEU A 326 -9.53 8.92 -1.40
C LEU A 326 -9.77 9.43 0.03
N GLY A 327 -10.31 10.63 0.20
CA GLY A 327 -10.50 11.24 1.52
C GLY A 327 -9.19 11.52 2.26
N LEU A 328 -8.13 11.90 1.54
CA LEU A 328 -6.79 12.16 2.11
C LEU A 328 -6.63 13.58 2.64
N ARG A 329 -7.56 14.49 2.31
CA ARG A 329 -7.60 15.82 2.92
C ARG A 329 -7.86 15.66 4.42
N ARG A 330 -6.86 15.97 5.23
CA ARG A 330 -7.06 16.13 6.68
C ARG A 330 -8.17 17.14 6.87
N SER A 331 -9.20 16.79 7.66
CA SER A 331 -10.13 17.77 8.22
C SER A 331 -9.28 18.83 8.92
N GLY A 332 -9.08 19.95 8.24
CA GLY A 332 -8.26 21.05 8.74
C GLY A 332 -8.86 21.53 10.04
N GLY A 333 -8.06 21.44 11.09
CA GLY A 333 -8.33 22.06 12.37
C GLY A 333 -8.73 23.51 12.15
N ASP A 334 -9.88 23.84 12.71
CA ASP A 334 -10.37 25.18 12.93
C ASP A 334 -9.32 25.95 13.75
N ASN A 335 -8.42 26.66 13.07
CA ASN A 335 -7.65 27.73 13.69
C ASN A 335 -8.60 28.92 13.86
N GLY A 336 -9.50 28.77 14.83
CA GLY A 336 -10.27 29.86 15.40
C GLY A 336 -9.34 30.79 16.17
N THR A 337 -8.83 31.80 15.48
CA THR A 337 -8.38 33.06 16.06
C THR A 337 -9.46 33.63 16.97
N THR A 338 -9.21 33.67 18.28
CA THR A 338 -9.65 34.74 19.18
C THR A 338 -8.59 34.99 20.23
#